data_AF-A0A2N9MK40-F1
#
_entry.id   AF-A0A2N9MK40-F1
#
_cell.length_a   1.000
_cell.length_b   1.000
_cell.length_c   1.000
_cell.angle_alpha   90.00
_cell.angle_beta   90.00
_cell.angle_gamma   90.00
#
_symmetry.space_group_name_H-M   'P 1'
#
loop_
_entity.id
_entity.type
_entity.pdbx_description
1 polymer ?
#
loop_
_entity_poly.entity_id
_entity_poly.type
_entity_poly.pdbx_seq_one_letter_code
_entity_poly.pdbx_strand_id
1 'polypeptide(L)'
;MLSPVFIPLAASYMTDVPALLCWIACFFCALRAVDARGATRSSLWLAAAAIAGFAGGTIRQVVWIAPFLAIPSVVWLRRREPRLAIAAASLWCATAAAAAACVFWYQAQPGHQPVTVQPWMDVLQGIAEPLRLMLVASLLAILPVLLLYLTAWKRWLPVPAAPVLGSLAAGAFLAACLWWFQDDLLLGNLVTPNGMLWEGSEAMGARPVILSGPILAALGAALCLGAGFAGASLFRAWRCRTEWEDGSSPLRRFLFLTAPSCALYVFAVAVRYASDGILFDRYLIFVTPPLVISLLWLYQTRIRPSPSRLGWIVLTLFAVYGVAATHDYIAAARARLQAASAVTASGVPRTRVSAGLEFDGWTQLESTGRIPPLAERKRDARTFPLPDPYWFWKMTPVIDPLYCIVYSPVEGLRDSDFPPVAFRTWLPPFHRRVLTQTLPKSEALPRN
;
A
#
# COMPACT_ATOMS: atom_id res chain seq x y z
N MET A 1 9.25 -0.11 11.33
CA MET A 1 8.61 0.45 10.12
C MET A 1 9.64 0.72 9.00
N LEU A 2 10.72 -0.06 8.93
CA LEU A 2 11.75 0.07 7.88
C LEU A 2 11.36 -0.81 6.68
N SER A 3 10.31 -0.41 5.97
CA SER A 3 9.78 -1.13 4.80
C SER A 3 9.81 -0.21 3.58
N PRO A 4 10.11 -0.74 2.38
CA PRO A 4 10.09 0.02 1.14
C PRO A 4 8.68 0.47 0.73
N VAL A 5 7.64 -0.04 1.38
CA VAL A 5 6.26 0.47 1.25
C VAL A 5 6.02 1.63 2.22
N PHE A 6 6.47 1.50 3.47
CA PHE A 6 6.22 2.51 4.52
C PHE A 6 6.98 3.82 4.28
N ILE A 7 8.26 3.74 3.91
CA ILE A 7 9.12 4.93 3.79
C ILE A 7 8.60 5.91 2.73
N PRO A 8 8.29 5.47 1.49
CA PRO A 8 7.64 6.33 0.50
C PRO A 8 6.33 6.94 0.98
N LEU A 9 5.47 6.15 1.64
CA LEU A 9 4.20 6.64 2.13
C LEU A 9 4.36 7.73 3.20
N ALA A 10 5.34 7.57 4.09
CA ALA A 10 5.63 8.53 5.14
C ALA A 10 6.10 9.89 4.60
N ALA A 11 6.70 9.91 3.40
CA ALA A 11 7.12 11.12 2.71
C ALA A 11 6.05 11.67 1.73
N SER A 12 4.90 11.00 1.62
CA SER A 12 3.81 11.39 0.73
C SER A 12 2.66 12.04 1.50
N TYR A 13 1.80 12.78 0.80
CA TYR A 13 0.54 13.30 1.35
C TYR A 13 -0.57 12.23 1.45
N MET A 14 -0.23 10.94 1.30
CA MET A 14 -1.23 9.88 1.38
C MET A 14 -1.72 9.67 2.82
N THR A 15 -3.02 9.43 2.95
CA THR A 15 -3.68 9.23 4.24
C THR A 15 -3.39 7.88 4.90
N ASP A 16 -2.62 6.99 4.24
CA ASP A 16 -2.25 5.65 4.74
C ASP A 16 -1.52 5.70 6.08
N VAL A 17 -0.47 6.50 6.22
CA VAL A 17 0.40 6.50 7.42
C VAL A 17 -0.29 7.12 8.65
N PRO A 18 -0.96 8.29 8.54
CA PRO A 18 -1.75 8.80 9.66
C PRO A 18 -2.87 7.84 10.07
N ALA A 19 -3.55 7.21 9.11
CA ALA A 19 -4.56 6.19 9.38
C ALA A 19 -3.96 4.96 10.08
N LEU A 20 -2.77 4.50 9.68
CA LEU A 20 -2.05 3.41 10.33
C LEU A 20 -1.71 3.75 11.78
N LEU A 21 -1.27 4.98 12.06
CA LEU A 21 -0.97 5.42 13.42
C LEU A 21 -2.21 5.29 14.31
N CYS A 22 -3.36 5.80 13.85
CA CYS A 22 -4.64 5.66 14.54
C CYS A 22 -5.06 4.19 14.72
N TRP A 23 -4.86 3.35 13.70
CA TRP A 23 -5.12 1.92 13.75
C TRP A 23 -4.28 1.23 14.84
N ILE A 24 -2.97 1.47 14.88
CA ILE A 24 -2.07 0.91 15.90
C ILE A 24 -2.42 1.43 17.29
N ALA A 25 -2.70 2.74 17.42
CA ALA A 25 -3.12 3.35 18.68
C ALA A 25 -4.42 2.73 19.22
N CYS A 26 -5.40 2.47 18.35
CA CYS A 26 -6.64 1.78 18.71
C CYS A 26 -6.37 0.39 19.32
N PHE A 27 -5.57 -0.45 18.66
CA PHE A 27 -5.26 -1.78 19.19
C PHE A 27 -4.36 -1.75 20.43
N PHE A 28 -3.42 -0.80 20.50
CA PHE A 28 -2.62 -0.59 21.70
C PHE A 28 -3.51 -0.26 22.90
N CYS A 29 -4.42 0.71 22.76
CA CYS A 29 -5.38 1.06 23.80
C CYS A 29 -6.31 -0.11 24.15
N ALA A 30 -6.78 -0.88 23.17
CA ALA A 30 -7.59 -2.07 23.41
C ALA A 30 -6.83 -3.14 24.23
N LEU A 31 -5.55 -3.39 23.92
CA LEU A 31 -4.69 -4.28 24.73
C LEU A 31 -4.53 -3.76 26.16
N ARG A 32 -4.29 -2.45 26.33
CA ARG A 32 -4.19 -1.82 27.65
C ARG A 32 -5.50 -1.91 28.43
N ALA A 33 -6.65 -1.86 27.74
CA ALA A 33 -7.95 -2.08 28.37
C ALA A 33 -8.08 -3.52 28.88
N VAL A 34 -7.62 -4.53 28.13
CA VAL A 34 -7.59 -5.93 28.61
C VAL A 34 -6.72 -6.08 29.86
N ASP A 35 -5.55 -5.42 29.89
CA ASP A 35 -4.59 -5.52 31.01
C ASP A 35 -4.93 -4.64 32.23
N ALA A 36 -5.86 -3.69 32.10
CA ALA A 36 -6.15 -2.72 33.15
C ALA A 36 -6.77 -3.37 34.39
N ARG A 37 -6.26 -3.05 35.58
CA ARG A 37 -6.87 -3.45 36.85
C ARG A 37 -8.16 -2.65 37.11
N GLY A 38 -9.31 -3.32 37.03
CA GLY A 38 -10.64 -2.76 37.29
C GLY A 38 -11.33 -2.10 36.08
N ALA A 39 -12.66 -2.03 36.15
CA ALA A 39 -13.51 -1.57 35.05
C ALA A 39 -13.26 -0.11 34.66
N THR A 40 -13.09 0.81 35.61
CA THR A 40 -12.92 2.25 35.31
C THR A 40 -11.70 2.52 34.43
N ARG A 41 -10.53 1.97 34.78
CA ARG A 41 -9.32 2.13 33.98
C ARG A 41 -9.47 1.46 32.61
N SER A 42 -10.12 0.29 32.56
CA SER A 42 -10.44 -0.39 31.31
C SER A 42 -11.32 0.47 30.40
N SER A 43 -12.35 1.11 30.95
CA SER A 43 -13.25 1.99 30.21
C SER A 43 -12.53 3.23 29.68
N LEU A 44 -11.58 3.81 30.43
CA LEU A 44 -10.75 4.91 29.94
C LEU A 44 -9.89 4.50 28.74
N TRP A 45 -9.26 3.32 28.80
CA TRP A 45 -8.51 2.78 27.66
C TRP A 45 -9.40 2.45 26.47
N LEU A 46 -10.61 1.93 26.69
CA LEU A 46 -11.58 1.71 25.63
C LEU A 46 -12.06 3.03 25.00
N ALA A 47 -12.27 4.07 25.79
CA ALA A 47 -12.60 5.40 25.27
C ALA A 47 -11.47 5.95 24.38
N ALA A 48 -10.22 5.81 24.83
CA ALA A 48 -9.06 6.17 24.01
C ALA A 48 -8.97 5.33 22.71
N ALA A 49 -9.29 4.03 22.77
CA ALA A 49 -9.36 3.18 21.57
C ALA A 49 -10.46 3.64 20.60
N ALA A 50 -11.65 3.96 21.12
CA ALA A 50 -12.77 4.48 20.33
C ALA A 50 -12.41 5.81 19.65
N ILE A 51 -11.82 6.76 20.37
CA ILE A 51 -11.37 8.06 19.84
C ILE A 51 -10.31 7.86 18.75
N ALA A 52 -9.28 7.05 19.02
CA ALA A 52 -8.22 6.79 18.04
C ALA A 52 -8.76 6.11 16.78
N GLY A 53 -9.61 5.09 16.95
CA GLY A 53 -10.25 4.39 15.84
C GLY A 53 -11.20 5.27 15.02
N PHE A 54 -11.98 6.13 15.69
CA PHE A 54 -12.86 7.09 15.03
C PHE A 54 -12.06 8.13 14.23
N ALA A 55 -11.06 8.75 14.83
CA ALA A 55 -10.16 9.69 14.16
C ALA A 55 -9.42 9.04 12.98
N GLY A 56 -9.00 7.78 13.13
CA GLY A 56 -8.44 7.01 12.03
C GLY A 56 -9.43 6.82 10.88
N GLY A 57 -10.71 6.59 11.19
CA GLY A 57 -11.74 6.46 10.18
C GLY A 57 -12.16 7.76 9.49
N THR A 58 -12.03 8.92 10.16
CA THR A 58 -12.18 10.23 9.49
C THR A 58 -11.04 10.52 8.51
N ILE A 59 -9.86 9.92 8.72
CA ILE A 59 -8.75 9.96 7.77
C ILE A 59 -8.97 8.94 6.64
N ARG A 60 -9.38 7.71 7.00
CA ARG A 60 -9.72 6.62 6.07
C ARG A 60 -10.83 5.74 6.62
N GLN A 61 -12.00 5.80 6.00
CA GLN A 61 -13.24 5.14 6.45
C GLN A 61 -13.07 3.65 6.84
N VAL A 62 -12.25 2.89 6.10
CA VAL A 62 -11.96 1.47 6.40
C VAL A 62 -11.36 1.24 7.80
N VAL A 63 -10.74 2.26 8.40
CA VAL A 63 -10.17 2.18 9.76
C VAL A 63 -11.24 2.11 10.84
N TRP A 64 -12.49 2.51 10.58
CA TRP A 64 -13.60 2.32 11.53
C TRP A 64 -13.85 0.84 11.87
N ILE A 65 -13.38 -0.11 11.04
CA ILE A 65 -13.36 -1.55 11.37
C ILE A 65 -12.66 -1.81 12.72
N ALA A 66 -11.55 -1.10 13.00
CA ALA A 66 -10.74 -1.34 14.19
C ALA A 66 -11.53 -1.15 15.50
N PRO A 67 -12.14 0.01 15.80
CA PRO A 67 -12.92 0.18 17.02
C PRO A 67 -14.17 -0.73 17.06
N PHE A 68 -14.82 -0.99 15.92
CA PHE A 68 -16.00 -1.85 15.89
C PHE A 68 -15.73 -3.31 16.26
N LEU A 69 -14.50 -3.80 16.04
CA LEU A 69 -14.11 -5.16 16.43
C LEU A 69 -13.29 -5.19 17.72
N ALA A 70 -12.43 -4.19 17.96
CA ALA A 70 -11.62 -4.14 19.17
C ALA A 70 -12.49 -3.99 20.44
N ILE A 71 -13.50 -3.11 20.43
CA ILE A 71 -14.34 -2.86 21.62
C ILE A 71 -15.09 -4.13 22.06
N PRO A 72 -15.87 -4.82 21.19
CA PRO A 72 -16.55 -6.07 21.58
C PRO A 72 -15.57 -7.17 21.99
N SER A 73 -14.39 -7.22 21.37
CA SER A 73 -13.36 -8.21 21.69
C SER A 73 -12.80 -8.01 23.11
N VAL A 74 -12.60 -6.76 23.55
CA VAL A 74 -12.22 -6.46 24.95
C VAL A 74 -13.33 -6.87 25.91
N VAL A 75 -14.60 -6.59 25.60
CA VAL A 75 -15.75 -7.01 26.42
C VAL A 75 -15.80 -8.53 26.54
N TRP A 76 -15.59 -9.25 25.43
CA TRP A 76 -15.57 -10.71 25.44
C TRP A 76 -14.48 -11.27 26.36
N LEU A 77 -13.26 -10.72 26.27
CA LEU A 77 -12.13 -11.09 27.13
C LEU A 77 -12.36 -10.73 28.60
N ARG A 78 -13.19 -9.72 28.88
CA ARG A 78 -13.53 -9.23 30.23
C ARG A 78 -15.01 -9.39 30.59
N ARG A 79 -15.67 -10.43 30.06
CA ARG A 79 -17.13 -10.64 30.18
C ARG A 79 -17.68 -10.77 31.60
N ARG A 80 -16.82 -10.90 32.61
CA ARG A 80 -17.19 -10.94 34.03
C ARG A 80 -17.42 -9.55 34.64
N GLU A 81 -17.17 -8.47 33.89
CA GLU A 81 -17.29 -7.10 34.38
C GLU A 81 -18.45 -6.34 33.71
N PRO A 82 -19.68 -6.38 34.27
CA PRO A 82 -20.86 -5.80 33.63
C PRO A 82 -20.76 -4.29 33.44
N ARG A 83 -20.10 -3.56 34.35
CA ARG A 83 -19.86 -2.13 34.23
C ARG A 83 -19.03 -1.78 32.99
N LEU A 84 -18.05 -2.62 32.65
CA LEU A 84 -17.25 -2.46 31.44
C LEU A 84 -18.09 -2.73 30.19
N ALA A 85 -18.96 -3.75 30.21
CA ALA A 85 -19.84 -4.07 29.10
C ALA A 85 -20.79 -2.91 28.76
N ILE A 86 -21.38 -2.26 29.78
CA ILE A 86 -22.23 -1.07 29.59
C ILE A 86 -21.43 0.07 28.96
N ALA A 87 -20.26 0.41 29.52
CA ALA A 87 -19.42 1.47 29.00
C ALA A 87 -18.98 1.20 27.55
N ALA A 88 -18.61 -0.04 27.24
CA ALA A 88 -18.23 -0.47 25.91
C ALA A 88 -19.40 -0.40 24.91
N ALA A 89 -20.60 -0.81 25.31
CA ALA A 89 -21.79 -0.68 24.48
C ALA A 89 -22.09 0.79 24.16
N SER A 90 -22.02 1.68 25.16
CA SER A 90 -22.18 3.13 24.95
C SER A 90 -21.13 3.69 24.00
N LEU A 91 -19.85 3.34 24.18
CA LEU A 91 -18.76 3.79 23.30
C LEU A 91 -18.90 3.25 21.88
N TRP A 92 -19.32 2.00 21.71
CA TRP A 92 -19.54 1.39 20.41
C TRP A 92 -20.69 2.07 19.67
N CYS A 93 -21.84 2.29 20.33
CA CYS A 93 -22.97 3.01 19.76
C CYS A 93 -22.61 4.46 19.40
N ALA A 94 -21.86 5.16 20.26
CA ALA A 94 -21.40 6.51 19.97
C ALA A 94 -20.46 6.55 18.75
N THR A 95 -19.55 5.58 18.64
CA THR A 95 -18.65 5.45 17.47
C THR A 95 -19.44 5.16 16.19
N ALA A 96 -20.45 4.29 16.26
CA ALA A 96 -21.32 3.97 15.13
C ALA A 96 -22.14 5.17 14.66
N ALA A 97 -22.76 5.89 15.60
CA ALA A 97 -23.52 7.10 15.30
C ALA A 97 -22.64 8.19 14.67
N ALA A 98 -21.42 8.40 15.21
CA ALA A 98 -20.47 9.37 14.67
C ALA A 98 -19.97 8.97 13.27
N ALA A 99 -19.64 7.70 13.04
CA ALA A 99 -19.25 7.20 11.73
C ALA A 99 -20.38 7.37 10.70
N ALA A 100 -21.61 7.02 11.07
CA ALA A 100 -22.79 7.21 10.22
C ALA A 100 -22.99 8.70 9.89
N ALA A 101 -22.89 9.59 10.88
CA ALA A 101 -22.97 11.04 10.66
C ALA A 101 -21.91 11.54 9.67
N CYS A 102 -20.66 11.06 9.77
CA CYS A 102 -19.60 11.37 8.81
C CYS A 102 -19.92 10.85 7.40
N VAL A 103 -20.49 9.65 7.26
CA VAL A 103 -20.89 9.09 5.96
C VAL A 103 -22.03 9.90 5.34
N PHE A 104 -23.08 10.21 6.11
CA PHE A 104 -24.18 11.04 5.63
C PHE A 104 -23.72 12.43 5.22
N TRP A 105 -22.86 13.05 6.03
CA TRP A 105 -22.25 14.34 5.69
C TRP A 105 -21.44 14.27 4.40
N TYR A 106 -20.65 13.21 4.20
CA TYR A 106 -19.84 13.01 3.00
C TYR A 106 -20.71 12.78 1.75
N GLN A 107 -21.78 12.00 1.88
CA GLN A 107 -22.73 11.74 0.79
C GLN A 107 -23.50 13.00 0.38
N ALA A 108 -23.70 13.94 1.31
CA ALA A 108 -24.33 15.23 1.04
C ALA A 108 -23.39 16.24 0.35
N GLN A 109 -22.09 15.93 0.19
CA GLN A 109 -21.16 16.86 -0.45
C GLN A 109 -21.38 16.94 -1.98
N PRO A 110 -21.32 18.13 -2.58
CA PRO A 110 -21.36 18.28 -4.03
C PRO A 110 -20.25 17.47 -4.72
N GLY A 111 -20.61 16.79 -5.82
CA GLY A 111 -19.67 15.96 -6.58
C GLY A 111 -19.40 14.58 -5.97
N HIS A 112 -20.05 14.21 -4.86
CA HIS A 112 -20.05 12.83 -4.38
C HIS A 112 -20.54 11.90 -5.48
N GLN A 113 -19.73 10.89 -5.80
CA GLN A 113 -20.12 9.83 -6.72
C GLN A 113 -20.36 8.56 -5.89
N PRO A 114 -21.56 7.98 -5.96
CA PRO A 114 -21.82 6.72 -5.28
C PRO A 114 -20.89 5.66 -5.85
N VAL A 115 -20.23 4.92 -4.97
CA VAL A 115 -19.45 3.76 -5.38
C VAL A 115 -20.44 2.69 -5.81
N THR A 116 -20.39 2.29 -7.07
CA THR A 116 -21.17 1.15 -7.55
C THR A 116 -20.64 -0.11 -6.89
N VAL A 117 -21.46 -0.72 -6.04
CA VAL A 117 -21.15 -2.01 -5.43
C VAL A 117 -21.55 -3.09 -6.43
N GLN A 118 -20.58 -3.92 -6.81
CA GLN A 118 -20.86 -5.07 -7.69
C GLN A 118 -21.78 -6.08 -6.99
N PRO A 119 -22.59 -6.85 -7.73
CA PRO A 119 -23.33 -7.98 -7.17
C PRO A 119 -22.44 -8.88 -6.34
N TRP A 120 -22.95 -9.37 -5.20
CA TRP A 120 -22.12 -10.15 -4.27
C TRP A 120 -21.57 -11.45 -4.88
N MET A 121 -22.28 -12.03 -5.87
CA MET A 121 -21.79 -13.18 -6.65
C MET A 121 -20.49 -12.86 -7.36
N ASP A 122 -20.44 -11.74 -8.07
CA ASP A 122 -19.29 -11.33 -8.87
C ASP A 122 -18.10 -11.05 -7.95
N VAL A 123 -18.37 -10.42 -6.81
CA VAL A 123 -17.38 -10.21 -5.76
C VAL A 123 -16.80 -11.53 -5.26
N LEU A 124 -17.63 -12.52 -4.92
CA LEU A 124 -17.16 -13.81 -4.43
C LEU A 124 -16.41 -14.61 -5.49
N GLN A 125 -16.84 -14.57 -6.75
CA GLN A 125 -16.15 -15.22 -7.86
C GLN A 125 -14.78 -14.59 -8.12
N GLY A 126 -14.67 -13.26 -7.99
CA GLY A 126 -13.44 -12.50 -8.21
C GLY A 126 -12.50 -12.40 -6.99
N ILE A 127 -12.88 -12.89 -5.80
CA ILE A 127 -12.13 -12.62 -4.57
C ILE A 127 -10.80 -13.40 -4.44
N ALA A 128 -10.67 -14.52 -5.14
CA ALA A 128 -9.48 -15.38 -5.01
C ALA A 128 -8.21 -14.66 -5.48
N GLU A 129 -8.30 -13.91 -6.57
CA GLU A 129 -7.16 -13.19 -7.16
C GLU A 129 -6.60 -12.07 -6.27
N PRO A 130 -7.39 -11.10 -5.78
CA PRO A 130 -6.88 -10.08 -4.86
C PRO A 130 -6.37 -10.69 -3.55
N LEU A 131 -6.95 -11.79 -3.06
CA LEU A 131 -6.44 -12.47 -1.88
C LEU A 131 -5.05 -13.08 -2.13
N ARG A 132 -4.85 -13.73 -3.29
CA ARG A 132 -3.55 -14.26 -3.72
C ARG A 132 -2.52 -13.13 -3.79
N LEU A 133 -2.85 -12.05 -4.48
CA LEU A 133 -1.99 -10.87 -4.66
C LEU A 133 -1.63 -10.22 -3.33
N MET A 134 -2.61 -9.97 -2.46
CA MET A 134 -2.39 -9.39 -1.13
C MET A 134 -1.55 -10.32 -0.24
N LEU A 135 -1.73 -11.63 -0.33
CA LEU A 135 -0.92 -12.60 0.42
C LEU A 135 0.55 -12.52 0.00
N VAL A 136 0.83 -12.64 -1.30
CA VAL A 136 2.21 -12.59 -1.84
C VAL A 136 2.89 -11.26 -1.46
N ALA A 137 2.21 -10.15 -1.70
CA ALA A 137 2.76 -8.84 -1.39
C ALA A 137 2.89 -8.59 0.12
N SER A 138 2.03 -9.18 0.97
CA SER A 138 2.18 -9.11 2.43
C SER A 138 3.41 -9.87 2.88
N LEU A 139 3.63 -11.08 2.34
CA LEU A 139 4.81 -11.88 2.62
C LEU A 139 6.08 -11.12 2.18
N LEU A 140 6.07 -10.47 1.02
CA LEU A 140 7.18 -9.65 0.54
C LEU A 140 7.44 -8.45 1.46
N ALA A 141 6.38 -7.76 1.91
CA ALA A 141 6.49 -6.63 2.84
C ALA A 141 7.09 -7.03 4.20
N ILE A 142 6.93 -8.29 4.62
CA ILE A 142 7.51 -8.85 5.85
C ILE A 142 8.75 -9.71 5.61
N LEU A 143 9.32 -9.71 4.40
CA LEU A 143 10.48 -10.52 4.05
C LEU A 143 11.65 -10.42 5.04
N PRO A 144 12.04 -9.23 5.55
CA PRO A 144 13.11 -9.13 6.54
C PRO A 144 12.88 -9.98 7.80
N VAL A 145 11.62 -10.13 8.23
CA VAL A 145 11.25 -10.97 9.38
C VAL A 145 11.27 -12.45 9.01
N LEU A 146 10.79 -12.80 7.80
CA LEU A 146 10.83 -14.18 7.32
C LEU A 146 12.27 -14.70 7.21
N LEU A 147 13.21 -13.89 6.74
CA LEU A 147 14.62 -14.28 6.61
C LEU A 147 15.31 -14.51 7.97
N LEU A 148 14.77 -14.00 9.08
CA LEU A 148 15.26 -14.37 10.41
C LEU A 148 15.19 -15.87 10.66
N TYR A 149 14.13 -16.53 10.17
CA TYR A 149 13.92 -17.96 10.36
C TYR A 149 14.95 -18.82 9.64
N LEU A 150 15.60 -18.32 8.57
CA LEU A 150 16.72 -19.02 7.93
C LEU A 150 17.89 -19.22 8.89
N THR A 151 18.15 -18.26 9.78
CA THR A 151 19.26 -18.37 10.74
C THR A 151 19.05 -19.43 11.80
N ALA A 152 17.83 -19.96 11.90
CA ALA A 152 17.48 -21.01 12.82
C ALA A 152 17.77 -22.41 12.27
N TRP A 153 18.13 -22.56 10.97
CA TRP A 153 18.19 -23.84 10.23
C TRP A 153 18.82 -25.01 11.01
N LYS A 154 19.89 -24.76 11.79
CA LYS A 154 20.55 -25.80 12.60
C LYS A 154 19.64 -26.47 13.64
N ARG A 155 18.70 -25.74 14.23
CA ARG A 155 17.69 -26.30 15.17
C ARG A 155 16.60 -27.11 14.47
N TRP A 156 16.59 -27.08 13.13
CA TRP A 156 15.62 -27.77 12.28
C TRP A 156 16.20 -29.01 11.60
N LEU A 157 17.49 -29.32 11.75
CA LEU A 157 18.03 -30.60 11.28
C LEU A 157 17.26 -31.84 11.76
N PRO A 158 16.65 -31.88 12.97
CA PRO A 158 15.81 -33.02 13.36
C PRO A 158 14.35 -32.93 12.86
N VAL A 159 13.95 -31.85 12.18
CA VAL A 159 12.64 -31.80 11.52
C VAL A 159 12.74 -32.63 10.24
N PRO A 160 11.71 -33.43 9.88
CA PRO A 160 11.73 -34.20 8.64
C PRO A 160 12.16 -33.30 7.48
N ALA A 161 13.04 -33.78 6.62
CA ALA A 161 13.55 -33.01 5.49
C ALA A 161 12.42 -32.54 4.54
N ALA A 162 11.27 -33.23 4.57
CA ALA A 162 10.12 -33.00 3.71
C ALA A 162 9.59 -31.54 3.71
N PRO A 163 9.27 -30.85 4.82
CA PRO A 163 8.85 -29.44 4.80
C PRO A 163 9.92 -28.48 4.26
N VAL A 164 11.20 -28.72 4.52
CA VAL A 164 12.29 -27.87 3.99
C VAL A 164 12.44 -28.09 2.49
N LEU A 165 12.51 -29.34 2.05
CA LEU A 165 12.57 -29.70 0.63
C LEU A 165 11.33 -29.26 -0.13
N GLY A 166 10.14 -29.39 0.47
CA GLY A 166 8.89 -28.91 -0.09
C GLY A 166 8.87 -27.39 -0.22
N SER A 167 9.40 -26.67 0.76
CA SER A 167 9.55 -25.20 0.69
C SER A 167 10.57 -24.77 -0.38
N LEU A 168 11.67 -25.51 -0.49
CA LEU A 168 12.69 -25.29 -1.53
C LEU A 168 12.12 -25.54 -2.92
N ALA A 169 11.40 -26.66 -3.11
CA ALA A 169 10.76 -27.01 -4.37
C ALA A 169 9.67 -26.00 -4.73
N ALA A 170 8.81 -25.63 -3.78
CA ALA A 170 7.79 -24.59 -3.98
C ALA A 170 8.42 -23.24 -4.32
N GLY A 171 9.57 -22.92 -3.70
CA GLY A 171 10.28 -21.68 -3.97
C GLY A 171 10.98 -21.65 -5.32
N ALA A 172 11.63 -22.74 -5.71
CA ALA A 172 12.21 -22.90 -7.03
C ALA A 172 11.13 -22.87 -8.11
N PHE A 173 9.99 -23.53 -7.88
CA PHE A 173 8.84 -23.51 -8.77
C PHE A 173 8.25 -22.12 -8.89
N LEU A 174 7.99 -21.41 -7.78
CA LEU A 174 7.47 -20.04 -7.84
C LEU A 174 8.46 -19.10 -8.54
N ALA A 175 9.76 -19.19 -8.25
CA ALA A 175 10.77 -18.39 -8.92
C ALA A 175 10.80 -18.67 -10.44
N ALA A 176 10.68 -19.94 -10.85
CA ALA A 176 10.58 -20.33 -12.25
C ALA A 176 9.29 -19.81 -12.90
N CYS A 177 8.14 -19.89 -12.21
CA CYS A 177 6.88 -19.34 -12.70
C CYS A 177 6.95 -17.82 -12.87
N LEU A 178 7.44 -17.09 -11.86
CA LEU A 178 7.60 -15.63 -11.95
C LEU A 178 8.54 -15.23 -13.10
N TRP A 179 9.62 -15.99 -13.31
CA TRP A 179 10.53 -15.79 -14.43
C TRP A 179 9.85 -16.05 -15.78
N TRP A 180 9.11 -17.16 -15.88
CA TRP A 180 8.52 -17.63 -17.14
C TRP A 180 7.29 -16.84 -17.57
N PHE A 181 6.40 -16.54 -16.63
CA PHE A 181 5.14 -15.87 -16.90
C PHE A 181 5.24 -14.35 -16.84
N GLN A 182 6.41 -13.81 -16.49
CA GLN A 182 6.59 -12.39 -16.16
C GLN A 182 5.55 -11.88 -15.17
N ASP A 183 5.04 -12.78 -14.32
CA ASP A 183 4.02 -12.45 -13.34
C ASP A 183 4.59 -11.46 -12.34
N ASP A 184 3.81 -10.41 -12.07
CA ASP A 184 4.20 -9.35 -11.17
C ASP A 184 4.23 -9.87 -9.72
N LEU A 185 5.43 -10.24 -9.24
CA LEU A 185 5.71 -10.43 -7.81
C LEU A 185 5.30 -9.20 -6.99
N LEU A 186 5.33 -8.03 -7.63
CA LEU A 186 5.02 -6.74 -7.05
C LEU A 186 3.58 -6.37 -7.38
N LEU A 187 2.77 -6.16 -6.34
CA LEU A 187 1.42 -5.62 -6.50
C LEU A 187 1.41 -4.24 -7.19
N GLY A 188 2.54 -3.55 -7.12
CA GLY A 188 2.75 -2.26 -7.75
C GLY A 188 2.20 -1.10 -6.94
N ASN A 189 2.24 0.09 -7.54
CA ASN A 189 2.03 1.41 -6.93
C ASN A 189 3.23 1.97 -6.14
N LEU A 190 3.69 1.45 -4.99
CA LEU A 190 4.87 2.05 -4.34
C LEU A 190 6.18 1.36 -4.67
N VAL A 191 6.14 0.05 -4.85
CA VAL A 191 7.28 -0.75 -5.28
C VAL A 191 6.94 -1.36 -6.64
N THR A 192 7.59 -0.84 -7.68
CA THR A 192 7.47 -1.30 -9.07
C THR A 192 8.85 -1.65 -9.63
N PRO A 193 8.93 -2.34 -10.79
CA PRO A 193 10.21 -2.58 -11.46
C PRO A 193 11.02 -1.31 -11.73
N ASN A 194 10.36 -0.17 -11.92
CA ASN A 194 10.97 1.11 -12.27
C ASN A 194 11.12 2.07 -11.05
N GLY A 195 10.85 1.59 -9.83
CA GLY A 195 10.95 2.36 -8.59
C GLY A 195 9.58 2.62 -7.94
N MET A 196 9.23 3.89 -7.74
CA MET A 196 7.91 4.29 -7.23
C MET A 196 6.95 4.62 -8.36
N LEU A 197 5.71 4.13 -8.25
CA LEU A 197 4.65 4.22 -9.26
C LEU A 197 4.97 3.47 -10.56
N TRP A 198 3.92 3.09 -11.28
CA TRP A 198 4.07 2.37 -12.55
C TRP A 198 4.52 3.31 -13.66
N GLU A 199 5.10 2.73 -14.70
CA GLU A 199 5.36 3.47 -15.93
C GLU A 199 4.06 4.05 -16.49
N GLY A 200 4.11 5.29 -16.98
CA GLY A 200 2.94 5.98 -17.51
C GLY A 200 1.89 6.41 -16.46
N SER A 201 2.03 6.08 -15.17
CA SER A 201 1.05 6.53 -14.17
C SER A 201 1.28 7.98 -13.76
N GLU A 202 2.53 8.35 -13.48
CA GLU A 202 2.90 9.69 -13.00
C GLU A 202 3.10 10.71 -14.13
N ALA A 203 3.75 10.30 -15.22
CA ALA A 203 3.99 11.09 -16.42
C ALA A 203 4.24 10.14 -17.59
N MET A 204 4.19 10.65 -18.82
CA MET A 204 4.47 9.86 -20.02
C MET A 204 5.95 9.49 -20.17
N GLY A 205 6.20 8.47 -20.96
CA GLY A 205 7.54 7.96 -21.26
C GLY A 205 8.01 6.91 -20.27
N ALA A 206 8.94 6.09 -20.75
CA ALA A 206 9.49 4.96 -20.04
C ALA A 206 10.46 5.39 -18.94
N ARG A 207 10.45 4.63 -17.85
CA ARG A 207 11.42 4.78 -16.76
C ARG A 207 12.39 3.60 -16.79
N PRO A 208 13.67 3.80 -16.45
CA PRO A 208 14.61 2.69 -16.44
C PRO A 208 14.21 1.65 -15.38
N VAL A 209 14.38 0.37 -15.73
CA VAL A 209 14.14 -0.75 -14.83
C VAL A 209 15.22 -0.77 -13.75
N ILE A 210 14.81 -0.67 -12.48
CA ILE A 210 15.68 -0.70 -11.30
C ILE A 210 15.70 -2.11 -10.69
N LEU A 211 14.52 -2.71 -10.51
CA LEU A 211 14.38 -4.08 -10.07
C LEU A 211 14.29 -4.99 -11.29
N SER A 212 15.44 -5.41 -11.79
CA SER A 212 15.53 -6.31 -12.94
C SER A 212 14.97 -7.70 -12.63
N GLY A 213 14.63 -8.47 -13.66
CA GLY A 213 14.15 -9.85 -13.54
C GLY A 213 14.99 -10.73 -12.59
N PRO A 214 16.34 -10.70 -12.67
CA PRO A 214 17.20 -11.42 -11.73
C PRO A 214 17.04 -10.99 -10.26
N ILE A 215 16.86 -9.68 -10.00
CA ILE A 215 16.63 -9.17 -8.63
C ILE A 215 15.27 -9.66 -8.12
N LEU A 216 14.23 -9.59 -8.95
CA LEU A 216 12.89 -10.07 -8.61
C LEU A 216 12.88 -11.59 -8.36
N ALA A 217 13.59 -12.36 -9.19
CA ALA A 217 13.76 -13.80 -9.00
C ALA A 217 14.48 -14.12 -7.68
N ALA A 218 15.54 -13.38 -7.34
CA ALA A 218 16.24 -13.53 -6.08
C ALA A 218 15.34 -13.19 -4.87
N LEU A 219 14.52 -12.13 -4.97
CA LEU A 219 13.53 -11.78 -3.94
C LEU A 219 12.45 -12.87 -3.81
N GLY A 220 11.95 -13.41 -4.91
CA GLY A 220 10.98 -14.52 -4.92
C GLY A 220 11.54 -15.79 -4.29
N ALA A 221 12.79 -16.15 -4.60
CA ALA A 221 13.47 -17.28 -3.97
C ALA A 221 13.65 -17.05 -2.45
N ALA A 222 14.14 -15.87 -2.05
CA ALA A 222 14.30 -15.50 -0.65
C ALA A 222 12.97 -15.53 0.11
N LEU A 223 11.89 -15.06 -0.53
CA LEU A 223 10.52 -15.09 -0.01
C LEU A 223 10.07 -16.51 0.30
N CYS A 224 10.20 -17.42 -0.66
CA CYS A 224 9.75 -18.79 -0.50
C CYS A 224 10.56 -19.54 0.55
N LEU A 225 11.88 -19.34 0.57
CA LEU A 225 12.75 -19.87 1.62
C LEU A 225 12.30 -19.37 2.99
N GLY A 226 12.24 -18.05 3.17
CA GLY A 226 11.87 -17.44 4.45
C GLY A 226 10.47 -17.88 4.92
N ALA A 227 9.48 -17.84 4.04
CA ALA A 227 8.12 -18.26 4.33
C ALA A 227 8.04 -19.75 4.67
N GLY A 228 8.76 -20.60 3.95
CA GLY A 228 8.84 -22.04 4.20
C GLY A 228 9.43 -22.38 5.56
N PHE A 229 10.57 -21.77 5.91
CA PHE A 229 11.19 -21.95 7.23
C PHE A 229 10.31 -21.39 8.36
N ALA A 230 9.65 -20.25 8.16
CA ALA A 230 8.69 -19.70 9.11
C ALA A 230 7.47 -20.64 9.28
N GLY A 231 6.92 -21.16 8.18
CA GLY A 231 5.81 -22.10 8.17
C GLY A 231 6.14 -23.42 8.85
N ALA A 232 7.30 -24.01 8.57
CA ALA A 232 7.80 -25.20 9.28
C ALA A 232 7.95 -24.94 10.79
N SER A 233 8.35 -23.71 11.15
CA SER A 233 8.46 -23.29 12.55
C SER A 233 7.13 -23.20 13.26
N LEU A 234 6.15 -22.58 12.60
CA LEU A 234 4.77 -22.50 13.07
C LEU A 234 4.16 -23.89 13.21
N PHE A 235 4.36 -24.76 12.22
CA PHE A 235 3.82 -26.12 12.23
C PHE A 235 4.37 -26.97 13.37
N ARG A 236 5.68 -26.89 13.62
CA ARG A 236 6.31 -27.56 14.78
C ARG A 236 5.76 -27.02 16.09
N ALA A 237 5.66 -25.70 16.24
CA ALA A 237 5.08 -25.08 17.43
C ALA A 237 3.63 -25.50 17.66
N TRP A 238 2.86 -25.66 16.58
CA TRP A 238 1.48 -26.16 16.65
C TRP A 238 1.39 -27.63 17.08
N ARG A 239 2.29 -28.50 16.60
CA ARG A 239 2.35 -29.91 17.02
C ARG A 239 2.78 -30.07 18.48
N CYS A 240 3.71 -29.24 18.97
CA CYS A 240 4.17 -29.22 20.35
C CYS A 240 3.22 -28.40 21.24
N ARG A 241 1.91 -28.69 21.15
CA ARG A 241 0.81 -27.91 21.75
C ARG A 241 0.93 -27.72 23.27
N THR A 242 1.57 -28.66 23.96
CA THR A 242 1.84 -28.62 25.41
C THR A 242 2.63 -27.36 25.82
N GLU A 243 3.48 -26.84 24.95
CA GLU A 243 4.25 -25.63 25.24
C GLU A 243 3.48 -24.32 24.98
N TRP A 244 2.29 -24.38 24.37
CA TRP A 244 1.45 -23.20 24.16
C TRP A 244 0.62 -22.83 25.39
N GLU A 245 0.35 -23.80 26.27
CA GLU A 245 -0.54 -23.61 27.42
C GLU A 245 0.07 -22.72 28.52
N ASP A 246 1.38 -22.78 28.73
CA ASP A 246 2.05 -22.02 29.82
C ASP A 246 2.54 -20.62 29.44
N GLY A 247 2.70 -20.29 28.14
CA GLY A 247 3.39 -19.05 27.71
C GLY A 247 2.64 -18.11 26.75
N SER A 248 1.50 -18.53 26.17
CA SER A 248 0.92 -17.82 25.00
C SER A 248 -0.18 -16.78 25.31
N SER A 249 -0.38 -16.37 26.58
CA SER A 249 -1.43 -15.41 26.93
C SER A 249 -1.34 -14.06 26.19
N PRO A 250 -0.16 -13.45 25.96
CA PRO A 250 -0.08 -12.13 25.32
C PRO A 250 -0.34 -12.19 23.82
N LEU A 251 0.30 -13.13 23.09
CA LEU A 251 0.11 -13.26 21.64
C LEU A 251 -1.32 -13.67 21.31
N ARG A 252 -1.92 -14.59 22.08
CA ARG A 252 -3.31 -15.00 21.84
C ARG A 252 -4.27 -13.83 22.01
N ARG A 253 -4.08 -12.99 23.03
CA ARG A 253 -4.88 -11.76 23.23
C ARG A 253 -4.66 -10.75 22.10
N PHE A 254 -3.41 -10.56 21.67
CA PHE A 254 -3.06 -9.73 20.53
C PHE A 254 -3.79 -10.20 19.25
N LEU A 255 -3.63 -11.47 18.88
CA LEU A 255 -4.26 -12.05 17.69
C LEU A 255 -5.80 -12.02 17.78
N PHE A 256 -6.36 -12.29 18.95
CA PHE A 256 -7.82 -12.21 19.16
C PHE A 256 -8.35 -10.80 18.88
N LEU A 257 -7.60 -9.76 19.23
CA LEU A 257 -7.98 -8.37 18.97
C LEU A 257 -7.74 -7.97 17.50
N THR A 258 -6.58 -8.30 16.93
CA THR A 258 -6.17 -7.77 15.63
C THR A 258 -6.63 -8.61 14.44
N ALA A 259 -6.65 -9.94 14.56
CA ALA A 259 -6.88 -10.82 13.41
C ALA A 259 -8.27 -10.65 12.78
N PRO A 260 -9.38 -10.53 13.52
CA PRO A 260 -10.70 -10.26 12.93
C PRO A 260 -10.72 -8.95 12.14
N SER A 261 -10.04 -7.92 12.66
CA SER A 261 -9.95 -6.62 12.01
C SER A 261 -9.11 -6.65 10.74
N CYS A 262 -7.99 -7.36 10.75
CA CYS A 262 -7.19 -7.59 9.55
C CYS A 262 -7.96 -8.41 8.52
N ALA A 263 -8.70 -9.44 8.93
CA ALA A 263 -9.51 -10.26 8.02
C ALA A 263 -10.62 -9.43 7.35
N LEU A 264 -11.36 -8.63 8.14
CA LEU A 264 -12.39 -7.75 7.60
C LEU A 264 -11.82 -6.62 6.73
N TYR A 265 -10.64 -6.09 7.08
CA TYR A 265 -9.90 -5.12 6.26
C TYR A 265 -9.51 -5.73 4.90
N VAL A 266 -8.89 -6.91 4.90
CA VAL A 266 -8.49 -7.64 3.69
C VAL A 266 -9.71 -7.94 2.83
N PHE A 267 -10.80 -8.38 3.45
CA PHE A 267 -12.08 -8.59 2.76
C PHE A 267 -12.58 -7.29 2.11
N ALA A 268 -12.61 -6.17 2.84
CA ALA A 268 -13.05 -4.88 2.31
C ALA A 268 -12.19 -4.40 1.13
N VAL A 269 -10.87 -4.61 1.19
CA VAL A 269 -9.96 -4.31 0.08
C VAL A 269 -10.22 -5.23 -1.12
N ALA A 270 -10.48 -6.52 -0.90
CA ALA A 270 -10.81 -7.45 -1.97
C ALA A 270 -12.14 -7.12 -2.67
N VAL A 271 -13.17 -6.75 -1.89
CA VAL A 271 -14.46 -6.29 -2.41
C VAL A 271 -14.29 -5.04 -3.27
N ARG A 272 -13.47 -4.09 -2.81
CA ARG A 272 -13.13 -2.89 -3.59
C ARG A 272 -12.46 -3.25 -4.90
N TYR A 273 -11.44 -4.12 -4.87
CA TYR A 273 -10.76 -4.58 -6.08
C TYR A 273 -11.71 -5.22 -7.09
N ALA A 274 -12.63 -6.07 -6.62
CA ALA A 274 -13.64 -6.66 -7.49
C ALA A 274 -14.54 -5.61 -8.16
N SER A 275 -14.65 -4.41 -7.57
CA SER A 275 -15.48 -3.33 -8.09
C SER A 275 -14.75 -2.38 -9.05
N ASP A 276 -13.50 -2.02 -8.76
CA ASP A 276 -12.74 -1.02 -9.53
C ASP A 276 -11.53 -1.60 -10.30
N GLY A 277 -11.16 -2.85 -10.06
CA GLY A 277 -9.98 -3.51 -10.65
C GLY A 277 -8.65 -2.96 -10.12
N ILE A 278 -8.67 -2.17 -9.05
CA ILE A 278 -7.49 -1.44 -8.58
C ILE A 278 -7.04 -1.96 -7.22
N LEU A 279 -5.85 -2.58 -7.20
CA LEU A 279 -5.20 -3.06 -5.99
C LEU A 279 -3.79 -2.48 -5.89
N PHE A 280 -3.42 -2.02 -4.70
CA PHE A 280 -2.15 -1.35 -4.46
C PHE A 280 -1.44 -1.93 -3.24
N ASP A 281 -0.12 -2.05 -3.31
CA ASP A 281 0.75 -2.50 -2.21
C ASP A 281 0.56 -1.72 -0.91
N ARG A 282 0.27 -0.41 -0.99
CA ARG A 282 0.04 0.44 0.18
C ARG A 282 -1.09 -0.04 1.09
N TYR A 283 -2.08 -0.77 0.56
CA TYR A 283 -3.17 -1.30 1.38
C TYR A 283 -2.68 -2.35 2.39
N LEU A 284 -1.53 -2.97 2.16
CA LEU A 284 -0.99 -4.00 3.06
C LEU A 284 -0.39 -3.41 4.35
N ILE A 285 -0.27 -2.08 4.42
CA ILE A 285 0.31 -1.39 5.58
C ILE A 285 -0.46 -1.67 6.88
N PHE A 286 -1.77 -1.91 6.82
CA PHE A 286 -2.61 -2.21 8.01
C PHE A 286 -2.46 -3.66 8.49
N VAL A 287 -2.10 -4.57 7.59
CA VAL A 287 -1.91 -6.00 7.87
C VAL A 287 -0.47 -6.29 8.32
N THR A 288 0.48 -5.46 7.87
CA THR A 288 1.91 -5.65 8.11
C THR A 288 2.28 -5.66 9.62
N PRO A 289 1.86 -4.71 10.48
CA PRO A 289 2.27 -4.72 11.88
C PRO A 289 1.79 -5.97 12.64
N PRO A 290 0.52 -6.42 12.54
CA PRO A 290 0.10 -7.66 13.18
C PRO A 290 0.89 -8.90 12.74
N LEU A 291 1.21 -9.02 11.44
CA LEU A 291 2.04 -10.11 10.94
C LEU A 291 3.47 -10.05 11.51
N VAL A 292 4.11 -8.87 11.43
CA VAL A 292 5.47 -8.65 11.93
C VAL A 292 5.57 -8.91 13.43
N ILE A 293 4.65 -8.36 14.24
CA ILE A 293 4.65 -8.54 15.69
C ILE A 293 4.46 -10.02 16.05
N SER A 294 3.54 -10.72 15.38
CA SER A 294 3.26 -12.13 15.66
C SER A 294 4.46 -13.02 15.34
N LEU A 295 5.07 -12.83 14.17
CA LEU A 295 6.25 -13.61 13.77
C LEU A 295 7.47 -13.27 14.61
N LEU A 296 7.72 -11.99 14.92
CA LEU A 296 8.82 -11.62 15.80
C LEU A 296 8.63 -12.18 17.21
N TRP A 297 7.43 -12.14 17.78
CA TRP A 297 7.16 -12.74 19.08
C TRP A 297 7.46 -14.24 19.09
N LEU A 298 7.03 -14.96 18.05
CA LEU A 298 7.30 -16.39 17.91
C LEU A 298 8.79 -16.68 17.75
N TYR A 299 9.48 -15.90 16.92
CA TYR A 299 10.92 -16.00 16.75
C TYR A 299 11.65 -15.74 18.09
N GLN A 300 11.26 -14.70 18.82
CA GLN A 300 11.91 -14.29 20.06
C GLN A 300 11.72 -15.26 21.22
N THR A 301 10.54 -15.85 21.31
CA THR A 301 10.21 -16.81 22.37
C THR A 301 10.74 -18.22 22.10
N ARG A 302 10.84 -18.64 20.83
CA ARG A 302 11.17 -20.04 20.49
C ARG A 302 12.54 -20.24 19.86
N ILE A 303 13.04 -19.24 19.16
CA ILE A 303 14.25 -19.35 18.34
C ILE A 303 15.39 -18.57 18.99
N ARG A 304 15.31 -17.24 19.05
CA ARG A 304 16.39 -16.41 19.62
C ARG A 304 15.82 -15.13 20.19
N PRO A 305 16.25 -14.70 21.40
CA PRO A 305 15.68 -13.52 22.07
C PRO A 305 15.86 -12.22 21.28
N SER A 306 16.84 -12.16 20.38
CA SER A 306 17.11 -11.00 19.52
C SER A 306 17.15 -11.38 18.04
N PRO A 307 16.78 -10.46 17.12
CA PRO A 307 17.02 -10.64 15.69
C PRO A 307 18.49 -10.91 15.38
N SER A 308 18.74 -11.70 14.33
CA SER A 308 20.10 -11.98 13.86
C SER A 308 20.71 -10.78 13.14
N ARG A 309 22.05 -10.76 13.02
CA ARG A 309 22.76 -9.74 12.22
C ARG A 309 22.28 -9.71 10.76
N LEU A 310 22.00 -10.89 10.19
CA LEU A 310 21.46 -11.00 8.84
C LEU A 310 20.11 -10.28 8.70
N GLY A 311 19.21 -10.43 9.68
CA GLY A 311 17.93 -9.73 9.66
C GLY A 311 18.09 -8.21 9.68
N TRP A 312 19.03 -7.69 10.48
CA TRP A 312 19.35 -6.27 10.47
C TRP A 312 19.92 -5.80 9.12
N ILE A 313 20.82 -6.56 8.51
CA ILE A 313 21.37 -6.24 7.18
C ILE A 313 20.24 -6.14 6.14
N VAL A 314 19.35 -7.15 6.08
CA VAL A 314 18.23 -7.15 5.12
C VAL A 314 17.30 -5.97 5.39
N LEU A 315 16.96 -5.72 6.66
CA LEU A 315 16.10 -4.60 7.05
C LEU A 315 16.72 -3.25 6.63
N THR A 316 18.03 -3.09 6.80
CA THR A 316 18.77 -1.91 6.36
C THR A 316 18.75 -1.78 4.84
N LEU A 317 18.95 -2.86 4.09
CA LEU A 317 18.87 -2.83 2.62
C LEU A 317 17.48 -2.40 2.14
N PHE A 318 16.42 -2.93 2.76
CA PHE A 318 15.03 -2.54 2.49
C PHE A 318 14.77 -1.07 2.81
N ALA A 319 15.34 -0.57 3.92
CA ALA A 319 15.25 0.83 4.30
C ALA A 319 15.98 1.74 3.29
N VAL A 320 17.22 1.40 2.95
CA VAL A 320 18.05 2.15 2.00
C VAL A 320 17.38 2.20 0.62
N TYR A 321 16.83 1.08 0.15
CA TYR A 321 16.04 1.05 -1.09
C TYR A 321 14.82 1.99 -0.99
N GLY A 322 14.04 1.90 0.08
CA GLY A 322 12.87 2.77 0.29
C GLY A 322 13.22 4.27 0.31
N VAL A 323 14.35 4.64 0.93
CA VAL A 323 14.84 6.02 0.92
C VAL A 323 15.32 6.44 -0.47
N ALA A 324 16.11 5.59 -1.14
CA ALA A 324 16.64 5.88 -2.47
C ALA A 324 15.52 6.02 -3.52
N ALA A 325 14.53 5.13 -3.49
CA ALA A 325 13.36 5.20 -4.38
C ALA A 325 12.55 6.49 -4.17
N THR A 326 12.33 6.87 -2.90
CA THR A 326 11.68 8.14 -2.54
C THR A 326 12.48 9.36 -3.02
N HIS A 327 13.79 9.35 -2.80
CA HIS A 327 14.67 10.41 -3.30
C HIS A 327 14.55 10.56 -4.82
N ASP A 328 14.62 9.45 -5.54
CA ASP A 328 14.61 9.44 -7.01
C ASP A 328 13.26 9.89 -7.57
N TYR A 329 12.16 9.53 -6.91
CA TYR A 329 10.83 10.04 -7.20
C TYR A 329 10.77 11.57 -7.08
N ILE A 330 11.22 12.12 -5.95
CA ILE A 330 11.21 13.58 -5.70
C ILE A 330 12.17 14.31 -6.66
N ALA A 331 13.33 13.73 -6.97
CA ALA A 331 14.28 14.30 -7.93
C ALA A 331 13.67 14.37 -9.34
N ALA A 332 13.00 13.31 -9.78
CA ALA A 332 12.28 13.27 -11.05
C ALA A 332 11.14 14.31 -11.10
N ALA A 333 10.33 14.40 -10.04
CA ALA A 333 9.25 15.39 -9.94
C ALA A 333 9.78 16.84 -10.03
N ARG A 334 10.89 17.16 -9.34
CA ARG A 334 11.54 18.48 -9.45
C ARG A 334 12.01 18.79 -10.87
N ALA A 335 12.63 17.82 -11.55
CA ALA A 335 13.08 17.98 -12.92
C ALA A 335 11.90 18.24 -13.88
N ARG A 336 10.78 17.51 -13.71
CA ARG A 336 9.54 17.74 -14.47
C ARG A 336 9.02 19.15 -14.27
N LEU A 337 8.92 19.59 -13.02
CA LEU A 337 8.44 20.94 -12.70
C LEU A 337 9.37 22.03 -13.23
N GLN A 338 10.69 21.82 -13.22
CA GLN A 338 11.66 22.74 -13.81
C GLN A 338 11.48 22.85 -15.33
N ALA A 339 11.32 21.71 -16.03
CA ALA A 339 11.08 21.69 -17.47
C ALA A 339 9.75 22.38 -17.82
N ALA A 340 8.67 22.08 -17.09
CA ALA A 340 7.38 22.74 -17.26
C ALA A 340 7.48 24.26 -17.01
N SER A 341 8.22 24.67 -15.98
CA SER A 341 8.44 26.09 -15.67
C SER A 341 9.15 26.81 -16.80
N ALA A 342 10.16 26.18 -17.42
CA ALA A 342 10.87 26.74 -18.57
C ALA A 342 9.93 26.98 -19.77
N VAL A 343 9.03 26.03 -20.06
CA VAL A 343 8.01 26.18 -21.10
C VAL A 343 7.04 27.31 -20.76
N THR A 344 6.56 27.38 -19.52
CA THR A 344 5.62 28.45 -19.12
C THR A 344 6.26 29.83 -19.10
N ALA A 345 7.55 29.93 -18.78
CA ALA A 345 8.30 31.18 -18.79
C ALA A 345 8.44 31.78 -20.20
N SER A 346 8.27 30.98 -21.26
CA SER A 346 8.22 31.47 -22.64
C SER A 346 6.85 31.99 -23.07
N GLY A 347 5.92 32.18 -22.13
CA GLY A 347 4.56 32.68 -22.37
C GLY A 347 3.53 31.60 -22.72
N VAL A 348 3.90 30.31 -22.67
CA VAL A 348 2.94 29.21 -22.88
C VAL A 348 2.09 29.03 -21.62
N PRO A 349 0.76 29.10 -21.69
CA PRO A 349 -0.08 28.93 -20.51
C PRO A 349 -0.02 27.49 -19.98
N ARG A 350 -0.17 27.31 -18.66
CA ARG A 350 -0.11 26.00 -17.98
C ARG A 350 -1.07 24.96 -18.57
N THR A 351 -2.24 25.39 -19.05
CA THR A 351 -3.24 24.54 -19.70
C THR A 351 -2.76 23.93 -21.02
N ARG A 352 -1.67 24.44 -21.60
CA ARG A 352 -1.01 23.94 -22.82
C ARG A 352 0.24 23.12 -22.52
N VAL A 353 0.50 22.78 -21.25
CA VAL A 353 1.62 21.96 -20.82
C VAL A 353 1.09 20.78 -20.01
N SER A 354 1.37 19.56 -20.45
CA SER A 354 1.21 18.38 -19.60
C SER A 354 2.56 18.01 -19.02
N ALA A 355 2.64 17.96 -17.69
CA ALA A 355 3.88 17.61 -17.00
C ALA A 355 3.70 16.47 -15.99
N GLY A 356 2.56 15.75 -16.06
CA GLY A 356 2.25 14.61 -15.22
C GLY A 356 1.15 14.88 -14.20
N LEU A 357 0.78 13.84 -13.45
CA LEU A 357 -0.41 13.78 -12.61
C LEU A 357 -0.57 14.97 -11.67
N GLU A 358 0.46 15.33 -10.91
CA GLU A 358 0.35 16.42 -9.94
C GLU A 358 0.22 17.79 -10.61
N PHE A 359 1.01 18.04 -11.67
CA PHE A 359 0.99 19.32 -12.37
C PHE A 359 -0.33 19.54 -13.11
N ASP A 360 -0.80 18.52 -13.83
CA ASP A 360 -2.02 18.56 -14.62
C ASP A 360 -3.24 18.68 -13.68
N GLY A 361 -3.23 17.92 -12.58
CA GLY A 361 -4.28 17.94 -11.56
C GLY A 361 -4.37 19.29 -10.84
N TRP A 362 -3.23 19.87 -10.47
CA TRP A 362 -3.19 21.20 -9.86
C TRP A 362 -3.65 22.29 -10.83
N THR A 363 -3.22 22.22 -12.09
CA THR A 363 -3.64 23.17 -13.13
C THR A 363 -5.15 23.09 -13.39
N GLN A 364 -5.73 21.89 -13.38
CA GLN A 364 -7.19 21.69 -13.42
C GLN A 364 -7.87 22.37 -12.23
N LEU A 365 -7.38 22.15 -11.01
CA LEU A 365 -7.95 22.74 -9.79
C LEU A 365 -7.85 24.26 -9.78
N GLU A 366 -6.71 24.84 -10.16
CA GLU A 366 -6.55 26.30 -10.24
C GLU A 366 -7.45 26.92 -11.31
N SER A 367 -7.66 26.22 -12.42
CA SER A 367 -8.45 26.76 -13.54
C SER A 367 -9.96 26.63 -13.33
N THR A 368 -10.43 25.56 -12.66
CA THR A 368 -11.87 25.26 -12.57
C THR A 368 -12.39 25.07 -11.15
N GLY A 369 -11.53 25.11 -10.13
CA GLY A 369 -11.89 24.88 -8.73
C GLY A 369 -12.27 23.45 -8.36
N ARG A 370 -12.20 22.49 -9.30
CA ARG A 370 -12.65 21.09 -9.08
C ARG A 370 -12.06 20.11 -10.09
N ILE A 371 -12.02 18.82 -9.72
CA ILE A 371 -11.83 17.71 -10.67
C ILE A 371 -13.21 17.24 -11.15
N PRO A 372 -13.46 17.09 -12.46
CA PRO A 372 -14.75 16.67 -12.96
C PRO A 372 -15.12 15.24 -12.52
N PRO A 373 -16.40 15.00 -12.19
CA PRO A 373 -16.93 13.66 -11.89
C PRO A 373 -16.83 12.76 -13.12
N LEU A 374 -16.72 11.44 -12.90
CA LEU A 374 -16.56 10.44 -13.98
C LEU A 374 -17.61 10.55 -15.11
N ALA A 375 -18.85 10.95 -14.78
CA ALA A 375 -19.91 11.12 -15.76
C ALA A 375 -19.64 12.28 -16.74
N GLU A 376 -19.00 13.35 -16.28
CA GLU A 376 -18.60 14.49 -17.12
C GLU A 376 -17.37 14.15 -17.97
N ARG A 377 -16.50 13.23 -17.50
CA ARG A 377 -15.27 12.83 -18.22
C ARG A 377 -15.53 12.16 -19.57
N LYS A 378 -16.72 11.55 -19.74
CA LYS A 378 -17.09 10.84 -20.98
C LYS A 378 -17.56 11.78 -22.11
N ARG A 379 -17.87 13.05 -21.80
CA ARG A 379 -18.42 14.00 -22.79
C ARG A 379 -17.37 14.63 -23.69
N ASP A 380 -16.10 14.61 -23.29
CA ASP A 380 -15.04 15.13 -24.13
C ASP A 380 -14.60 14.06 -25.14
N ALA A 381 -15.22 14.09 -26.33
CA ALA A 381 -14.82 13.38 -27.54
C ALA A 381 -13.44 13.83 -28.07
N ARG A 382 -12.53 14.28 -27.20
CA ARG A 382 -11.21 14.74 -27.58
C ARG A 382 -10.38 13.55 -28.00
N THR A 383 -10.13 13.49 -29.29
CA THR A 383 -9.11 12.65 -29.86
C THR A 383 -7.78 13.36 -29.70
N PHE A 384 -6.87 12.75 -28.96
CA PHE A 384 -5.47 13.18 -28.94
C PHE A 384 -4.77 12.52 -30.14
N PRO A 385 -3.81 13.20 -30.79
CA PRO A 385 -3.09 12.63 -31.93
C PRO A 385 -2.03 11.59 -31.50
N LEU A 386 -2.23 10.95 -30.33
CA LEU A 386 -1.38 9.90 -29.80
C LEU A 386 -2.14 8.58 -29.84
N PRO A 387 -1.48 7.47 -30.24
CA PRO A 387 -2.08 6.13 -30.17
C PRO A 387 -2.58 5.81 -28.76
N ASP A 388 -1.76 6.12 -27.75
CA ASP A 388 -2.04 5.90 -26.33
C ASP A 388 -1.93 7.24 -25.56
N PRO A 389 -3.01 8.02 -25.47
CA PRO A 389 -2.98 9.28 -24.74
C PRO A 389 -2.76 9.06 -23.24
N TYR A 390 -2.14 10.05 -22.59
CA TYR A 390 -1.94 10.01 -21.15
C TYR A 390 -3.30 9.89 -20.43
N TRP A 391 -3.44 8.80 -19.67
CA TRP A 391 -4.72 8.39 -19.08
C TRP A 391 -5.37 9.49 -18.21
N PHE A 392 -4.54 10.34 -17.59
CA PHE A 392 -4.99 11.37 -16.65
C PHE A 392 -5.58 12.61 -17.34
N TRP A 393 -5.36 12.81 -18.64
CA TRP A 393 -6.01 13.91 -19.39
C TRP A 393 -7.53 13.80 -19.37
N LYS A 394 -8.07 12.58 -19.29
CA LYS A 394 -9.52 12.35 -19.09
C LYS A 394 -10.04 12.89 -17.75
N MET A 395 -9.15 13.08 -16.76
CA MET A 395 -9.49 13.66 -15.45
C MET A 395 -9.19 15.16 -15.37
N THR A 396 -8.50 15.71 -16.36
CA THR A 396 -8.02 17.10 -16.38
C THR A 396 -8.34 17.77 -17.71
N PRO A 397 -9.64 17.87 -18.08
CA PRO A 397 -10.05 18.38 -19.39
C PRO A 397 -9.68 19.83 -19.64
N VAL A 398 -9.27 20.63 -18.66
CA VAL A 398 -8.73 21.97 -18.98
C VAL A 398 -7.37 21.88 -19.69
N ILE A 399 -6.68 20.75 -19.57
CA ILE A 399 -5.39 20.51 -20.19
C ILE A 399 -5.62 20.15 -21.66
N ASP A 400 -5.13 21.01 -22.54
CA ASP A 400 -5.07 20.83 -23.99
C ASP A 400 -3.59 20.96 -24.40
N PRO A 401 -2.78 19.92 -24.15
CA PRO A 401 -1.34 20.06 -24.14
C PRO A 401 -0.83 20.39 -25.55
N LEU A 402 0.05 21.39 -25.66
CA LEU A 402 0.91 21.58 -26.82
C LEU A 402 2.29 20.97 -26.55
N TYR A 403 2.73 21.08 -25.29
CA TYR A 403 3.98 20.54 -24.79
C TYR A 403 3.71 19.44 -23.77
N CYS A 404 4.53 18.41 -23.81
CA CYS A 404 4.50 17.23 -22.97
C CYS A 404 5.89 17.05 -22.34
N ILE A 405 5.97 17.05 -21.02
CA ILE A 405 7.20 16.73 -20.28
C ILE A 405 7.22 15.22 -20.03
N VAL A 406 8.20 14.53 -20.59
CA VAL A 406 8.25 13.06 -20.66
C VAL A 406 9.56 12.50 -20.10
N TYR A 407 9.52 11.26 -19.59
CA TYR A 407 10.72 10.58 -19.06
C TYR A 407 11.61 9.98 -20.16
N SER A 408 11.02 9.57 -21.28
CA SER A 408 11.69 9.09 -22.49
C SER A 408 10.93 9.62 -23.70
N PRO A 409 11.53 9.59 -24.91
CA PRO A 409 10.79 9.89 -26.13
C PRO A 409 9.52 9.04 -26.22
N VAL A 410 8.41 9.67 -26.58
CA VAL A 410 7.10 9.02 -26.78
C VAL A 410 6.77 9.06 -28.27
N GLU A 411 6.37 7.92 -28.82
CA GLU A 411 5.98 7.81 -30.22
C GLU A 411 4.80 8.75 -30.54
N GLY A 412 4.87 9.42 -31.69
CA GLY A 412 3.87 10.42 -32.10
C GLY A 412 4.14 11.84 -31.58
N LEU A 413 5.03 12.03 -30.61
CA LEU A 413 5.51 13.36 -30.22
C LEU A 413 6.76 13.76 -31.02
N ARG A 414 6.97 15.08 -31.18
CA ARG A 414 8.17 15.67 -31.79
C ARG A 414 9.03 16.32 -30.74
N ASP A 415 10.35 16.25 -30.86
CA ASP A 415 11.24 16.97 -29.96
C ASP A 415 10.99 18.48 -30.05
N SER A 416 11.06 19.16 -28.91
CA SER A 416 10.96 20.61 -28.84
C SER A 416 12.34 21.27 -28.78
N ASP A 417 12.39 22.58 -28.96
CA ASP A 417 13.62 23.36 -28.83
C ASP A 417 14.06 23.57 -27.36
N PHE A 418 13.26 23.13 -26.38
CA PHE A 418 13.62 23.24 -24.97
C PHE A 418 14.68 22.18 -24.60
N PRO A 419 15.79 22.59 -23.96
CA PRO A 419 16.84 21.65 -23.61
C PRO A 419 16.35 20.63 -22.56
N PRO A 420 16.84 19.37 -22.60
CA PRO A 420 16.56 18.39 -21.58
C PRO A 420 16.98 18.87 -20.18
N VAL A 421 16.16 18.58 -19.17
CA VAL A 421 16.51 18.87 -17.77
C VAL A 421 17.10 17.61 -17.15
N ALA A 422 18.41 17.64 -16.88
CA ALA A 422 19.12 16.56 -16.22
C ALA A 422 18.90 16.55 -14.70
N PHE A 423 18.84 15.36 -14.11
CA PHE A 423 18.75 15.17 -12.66
C PHE A 423 19.51 13.92 -12.21
N ARG A 424 19.88 13.90 -10.93
CA ARG A 424 20.63 12.81 -10.31
C ARG A 424 19.72 11.91 -9.48
N THR A 425 19.94 10.62 -9.58
CA THR A 425 19.28 9.58 -8.79
C THR A 425 20.29 8.79 -7.96
N TRP A 426 19.81 8.08 -6.95
CA TRP A 426 20.56 7.19 -6.08
C TRP A 426 20.46 5.74 -6.53
N LEU A 427 19.44 5.39 -7.33
CA LEU A 427 19.34 4.11 -8.00
C LEU A 427 19.78 4.26 -9.47
N PRO A 428 20.45 3.23 -10.03
CA PRO A 428 20.91 3.27 -11.40
C PRO A 428 19.74 3.37 -12.40
N PRO A 429 19.95 3.99 -13.59
CA PRO A 429 21.09 4.85 -13.94
C PRO A 429 21.07 6.13 -13.10
N PHE A 430 22.24 6.52 -12.55
CA PHE A 430 22.38 7.64 -11.58
C PHE A 430 22.18 9.04 -12.19
N HIS A 431 22.22 9.14 -13.51
CA HIS A 431 21.96 10.38 -14.23
C HIS A 431 20.83 10.12 -15.20
N ARG A 432 19.79 10.94 -15.10
CA ARG A 432 18.59 10.85 -15.90
C ARG A 432 18.24 12.23 -16.42
N ARG A 433 17.32 12.29 -17.38
CA ARG A 433 16.81 13.53 -17.94
C ARG A 433 15.32 13.42 -18.18
N VAL A 434 14.63 14.54 -18.08
CA VAL A 434 13.28 14.70 -18.65
C VAL A 434 13.40 15.47 -19.96
N LEU A 435 12.54 15.15 -20.91
CA LEU A 435 12.49 15.76 -22.23
C LEU A 435 11.22 16.58 -22.35
N THR A 436 11.29 17.66 -23.11
CA THR A 436 10.11 18.40 -23.56
C THR A 436 9.85 18.03 -25.01
N GLN A 437 8.69 17.44 -25.27
CA GLN A 437 8.25 17.13 -26.63
C GLN A 437 6.95 17.90 -26.93
N THR A 438 6.67 18.14 -28.20
CA THR A 438 5.45 18.79 -28.68
C THR A 438 4.55 17.78 -29.35
N LEU A 439 3.23 17.97 -29.20
CA LEU A 439 2.30 17.31 -30.11
C LEU A 439 2.56 17.85 -31.53
N PRO A 440 2.47 16.99 -32.57
CA PRO A 440 2.45 17.47 -33.94
C PRO A 440 1.38 18.55 -34.02
N LYS A 441 1.69 19.72 -34.58
CA LYS A 441 0.64 20.68 -34.93
C LYS A 441 -0.38 19.89 -35.72
N SER A 442 -1.58 19.66 -35.18
CA SER A 442 -2.66 19.23 -36.03
C SER A 442 -2.78 20.35 -37.06
N GLU A 443 -2.49 20.03 -38.32
CA GLU A 443 -3.02 20.84 -39.41
C GLU A 443 -4.50 20.97 -39.08
N ALA A 444 -4.91 22.20 -38.78
CA ALA A 444 -6.11 22.54 -38.02
C ALA A 444 -7.29 21.60 -38.32
N LEU A 445 -7.51 20.60 -37.45
CA LEU A 445 -8.83 19.98 -37.41
C LEU A 445 -9.77 21.06 -36.87
N PRO A 446 -10.78 21.49 -37.63
CA PRO A 446 -11.67 22.55 -37.21
C PRO A 446 -12.28 22.17 -35.87
N ARG A 447 -12.20 23.10 -34.91
CA ARG A 447 -12.96 22.98 -33.66
C ARG A 447 -14.44 23.01 -34.05
N ASN A 448 -15.10 21.86 -34.00
CA ASN A 448 -16.56 21.77 -34.11
C ASN A 448 -17.22 22.26 -32.82
#